data_AF-A0A843HEL0-F1
#
_entry.id   AF-A0A843HEL0-F1
#
_cell.length_a   1.000
_cell.length_b   1.000
_cell.length_c   1.000
_cell.angle_alpha   90.00
_cell.angle_beta   90.00
_cell.angle_gamma   90.00
#
_symmetry.space_group_name_H-M   'P 1'
#
loop_
_entity.id
_entity.type
_entity.pdbx_description
1 polymer ?
#
loop_
_entity_poly.entity_id
_entity_poly.type
_entity_poly.pdbx_seq_one_letter_code
_entity_poly.pdbx_strand_id
1 'polypeptide(L)'
;MVTRSMKVTNAQALLVNLETQETVTQTIAMPNVYKDDKALMKALEKSFEGSTLKPVHVLSTSIEEKLYGMSEKTFLEMAKELDPETRKPLA
;
A
#
# COMPACT_ATOMS: atom_id res chain seq x y z
N MET A 1 19.63 10.17 7.11
CA MET A 1 18.59 9.78 6.13
C MET A 1 18.20 8.34 6.40
N VAL A 2 16.92 8.03 6.51
CA VAL A 2 16.44 6.66 6.73
C VAL A 2 16.18 6.01 5.38
N THR A 3 16.69 4.79 5.17
CA THR A 3 16.48 4.04 3.93
C THR A 3 16.07 2.60 4.23
N ARG A 4 15.24 2.01 3.36
CA ARG A 4 14.82 0.62 3.46
C ARG A 4 14.56 0.05 2.07
N SER A 5 15.17 -1.10 1.79
CA SER A 5 14.79 -1.92 0.64
C SER A 5 13.55 -2.73 0.97
N MET A 6 12.58 -2.74 0.06
CA MET A 6 11.38 -3.57 0.20
C MET A 6 10.89 -4.08 -1.14
N LYS A 7 10.28 -5.26 -1.11
CA LYS A 7 9.54 -5.80 -2.24
C LYS A 7 8.18 -5.10 -2.31
N VAL A 8 7.89 -4.54 -3.47
CA VAL A 8 6.66 -3.83 -3.77
C VAL A 8 5.89 -4.64 -4.81
N THR A 9 4.60 -4.83 -4.55
CA THR A 9 3.67 -5.40 -5.53
C THR A 9 2.98 -4.25 -6.24
N ASN A 10 3.21 -4.08 -7.54
CA ASN A 10 2.39 -3.19 -8.35
C ASN A 10 1.19 -3.96 -8.88
N ALA A 11 0.02 -3.57 -8.43
CA ALA A 11 -1.24 -4.14 -8.84
C ALA A 11 -1.91 -3.20 -9.85
N GLN A 12 -2.05 -3.63 -11.09
CA GLN A 12 -2.94 -2.96 -12.01
C GLN A 12 -4.36 -3.41 -11.69
N ALA A 13 -5.19 -2.49 -11.19
CA ALA A 13 -6.54 -2.79 -10.77
C ALA A 13 -7.55 -1.92 -11.51
N LEU A 14 -8.72 -2.49 -11.77
CA LEU A 14 -9.91 -1.77 -12.16
C LEU A 14 -10.57 -1.23 -10.89
N LEU A 15 -10.80 0.07 -10.86
CA LEU A 15 -11.51 0.76 -9.78
C LEU A 15 -12.81 1.35 -10.32
N VAL A 16 -13.84 1.40 -9.49
CA VAL A 16 -15.09 2.11 -9.75
C VAL A 16 -15.10 3.38 -8.91
N ASN A 17 -15.38 4.52 -9.53
CA ASN A 17 -15.69 5.75 -8.82
C ASN A 17 -17.18 5.73 -8.43
N LEU A 18 -17.46 5.77 -7.13
CA LEU A 18 -18.83 5.75 -6.61
C LEU A 18 -19.61 7.04 -6.87
N GLU A 19 -18.93 8.15 -7.15
CA GLU A 19 -19.56 9.45 -7.44
C GLU A 19 -19.93 9.57 -8.92
N THR A 20 -18.97 9.29 -9.82
CA THR A 20 -19.17 9.43 -11.28
C THR A 20 -19.72 8.16 -11.93
N GLN A 21 -19.72 7.02 -11.22
CA GLN A 21 -20.07 5.69 -11.72
C GLN A 21 -19.17 5.19 -12.86
N GLU A 22 -18.00 5.81 -13.02
CA GLU A 22 -17.03 5.44 -14.05
C GLU A 22 -16.04 4.39 -13.53
N THR A 23 -15.55 3.58 -14.46
CA THR A 23 -14.46 2.64 -14.19
C THR A 23 -13.13 3.23 -14.65
N VAL A 24 -12.12 3.15 -13.79
CA VAL A 24 -10.77 3.64 -14.08
C VAL A 24 -9.77 2.54 -13.77
N THR A 25 -8.83 2.30 -14.69
CA THR A 25 -7.72 1.38 -14.45
C THR A 25 -6.54 2.15 -13.90
N GLN A 26 -6.00 1.72 -12.75
CA GLN A 26 -4.81 2.34 -12.15
C GLN A 26 -3.81 1.28 -11.67
N THR A 27 -2.53 1.66 -11.68
CA THR A 27 -1.46 0.86 -11.08
C THR A 27 -1.19 1.36 -9.67
N ILE A 28 -1.40 0.49 -8.68
CA ILE A 28 -1.27 0.81 -7.26
C ILE A 28 -0.08 0.06 -6.69
N ALA A 29 0.85 0.79 -6.07
CA ALA A 29 2.00 0.23 -5.40
C ALA A 29 1.62 -0.21 -3.98
N MET A 30 1.61 -1.52 -3.74
CA MET A 30 1.30 -2.11 -2.45
C MET A 30 2.57 -2.60 -1.74
N PRO A 31 2.71 -2.35 -0.43
CA PRO A 31 3.82 -2.88 0.33
C PRO A 31 3.70 -4.41 0.46
N ASN A 32 4.84 -5.10 0.39
CA ASN A 32 4.98 -6.56 0.49
C ASN A 32 4.55 -7.33 -0.76
N VAL A 33 4.83 -8.64 -0.71
CA VAL A 33 4.38 -9.64 -1.68
C VAL A 33 3.15 -10.36 -1.13
N TYR A 34 2.14 -10.53 -1.97
CA TYR A 34 0.88 -11.20 -1.62
C TYR A 34 0.90 -12.64 -2.13
N LYS A 35 0.28 -13.55 -1.38
CA LYS A 35 0.27 -14.99 -1.72
C LYS A 35 -0.60 -15.29 -2.94
N ASP A 36 -1.70 -14.56 -3.09
CA ASP A 36 -2.68 -14.71 -4.14
C ASP A 36 -3.41 -13.37 -4.37
N ASP A 37 -4.12 -13.28 -5.50
CA ASP A 37 -4.86 -12.08 -5.89
C ASP A 37 -5.99 -11.73 -4.89
N LYS A 38 -6.51 -12.72 -4.16
CA LYS A 38 -7.55 -12.51 -3.14
C LYS A 38 -7.00 -11.76 -1.93
N ALA A 39 -5.79 -12.11 -1.48
CA ALA A 39 -5.09 -11.42 -0.41
C ALA A 39 -4.71 -10.00 -0.83
N LEU A 40 -4.29 -9.83 -2.09
CA LEU A 40 -4.01 -8.51 -2.67
C LEU A 40 -5.26 -7.64 -2.76
N MET A 41 -6.38 -8.17 -3.26
CA MET A 41 -7.65 -7.44 -3.33
C MET A 41 -8.13 -6.96 -1.96
N LYS A 42 -8.04 -7.81 -0.92
CA LYS A 42 -8.37 -7.39 0.46
C LYS A 42 -7.48 -6.27 0.97
N ALA A 43 -6.21 -6.27 0.60
CA ALA A 43 -5.29 -5.20 0.98
C ALA A 43 -5.58 -3.90 0.23
N LEU A 44 -5.90 -4.00 -1.06
CA LEU A 44 -6.36 -2.87 -1.88
C LEU A 44 -7.65 -2.28 -1.31
N GLU A 45 -8.67 -3.10 -1.02
CA GLU A 45 -9.92 -2.64 -0.41
C GLU A 45 -9.68 -1.84 0.87
N LYS A 46 -8.78 -2.30 1.74
CA LYS A 46 -8.36 -1.59 2.97
C LYS A 46 -7.67 -0.26 2.68
N SER A 47 -6.79 -0.21 1.67
CA SER A 47 -6.12 1.04 1.27
C SER A 47 -7.08 2.08 0.70
N PHE A 48 -8.26 1.66 0.22
CA PHE A 48 -9.32 2.53 -0.30
C PHE A 48 -10.53 2.64 0.67
N GLU A 49 -10.37 2.25 1.94
CA GLU A 49 -11.36 2.55 2.97
C GLU A 49 -11.49 4.08 3.13
N GLY A 50 -12.73 4.58 3.11
CA GLY A 50 -13.02 6.02 3.12
C GLY A 50 -12.81 6.76 1.79
N SER A 51 -12.32 6.09 0.73
CA SER A 51 -12.22 6.66 -0.61
C SER A 51 -13.51 6.47 -1.43
N THR A 52 -13.73 7.37 -2.39
CA THR A 52 -14.77 7.29 -3.42
C THR A 52 -14.41 6.29 -4.52
N LEU A 53 -13.15 5.90 -4.63
CA LEU A 53 -12.68 4.86 -5.53
C LEU A 53 -12.71 3.50 -4.83
N LYS A 54 -13.28 2.49 -5.49
CA LYS A 54 -13.31 1.11 -5.00
C LYS A 54 -12.64 0.16 -5.99
N PRO A 55 -11.57 -0.55 -5.60
CA PRO A 55 -11.00 -1.59 -6.43
C PRO A 55 -12.01 -2.75 -6.55
N VAL A 56 -12.27 -3.19 -7.79
CA VAL A 56 -13.22 -4.27 -8.08
C VAL A 56 -12.55 -5.49 -8.69
N HIS A 57 -11.41 -5.32 -9.35
CA HIS A 57 -10.69 -6.41 -9.99
C HIS A 57 -9.20 -6.10 -10.15
N VAL A 58 -8.33 -7.10 -9.96
CA VAL A 58 -6.90 -7.02 -10.30
C VAL A 58 -6.71 -7.60 -11.70
N LEU A 59 -6.15 -6.80 -12.60
CA LEU A 59 -5.88 -7.14 -13.99
C LEU A 59 -4.50 -7.80 -14.14
N SER A 60 -3.50 -7.26 -13.46
CA SER A 60 -2.14 -7.79 -13.48
C SER A 60 -1.38 -7.41 -12.23
N THR A 61 -0.36 -8.21 -11.91
CA THR A 61 0.53 -7.99 -10.77
C THR A 61 1.98 -8.11 -11.22
N SER A 62 2.84 -7.25 -10.66
CA SER A 62 4.28 -7.37 -10.81
C SER A 62 4.97 -7.10 -9.48
N ILE A 63 6.06 -7.81 -9.23
CA ILE A 63 6.84 -7.68 -8.00
C ILE A 63 8.22 -7.15 -8.37
N GLU A 64 8.63 -6.09 -7.70
CA GLU A 64 9.95 -5.51 -7.86
C GLU A 64 10.56 -5.19 -6.49
N GLU A 65 11.88 -5.22 -6.42
CA GLU A 65 12.63 -4.79 -5.24
C GLU A 65 13.07 -3.34 -5.43
N LYS A 66 12.65 -2.46 -4.52
CA LYS A 66 12.91 -1.02 -4.59
C LYS A 66 13.52 -0.51 -3.29
N LEU A 67 14.49 0.40 -3.41
CA LEU A 67 15.07 1.14 -2.29
C LEU A 67 14.30 2.44 -2.08
N TYR A 68 13.67 2.59 -0.93
CA TYR A 68 13.02 3.82 -0.52
C TYR A 68 13.87 4.55 0.51
N GLY A 69 13.83 5.89 0.47
CA GLY A 69 14.52 6.75 1.42
C GLY A 69 13.67 7.94 1.81
N MET A 70 13.82 8.42 3.04
CA MET A 70 13.19 9.65 3.53
C MET A 70 14.09 10.37 4.55
N SER A 71 13.83 11.66 4.75
CA SER A 71 14.55 12.45 5.77
C SER A 71 14.25 11.94 7.18
N GLU A 72 15.19 12.13 8.11
CA GLU A 72 14.98 11.76 9.52
C GLU A 72 13.83 12.57 10.15
N LYS A 73 13.66 13.83 9.75
CA LYS A 73 12.55 14.68 10.19
C LYS A 73 11.21 14.09 9.79
N THR A 74 11.03 13.74 8.52
CA THR A 74 9.79 13.13 8.03
C THR A 74 9.54 11.76 8.66
N PHE A 75 10.61 11.00 8.93
CA PHE A 75 10.48 9.73 9.65
C PHE A 75 9.96 9.95 11.07
N LEU A 76 10.52 10.90 11.83
CA LEU A 76 10.04 11.24 13.18
C LEU A 76 8.59 11.75 13.19
N GLU A 77 8.19 12.55 12.20
CA GLU A 77 6.83 13.12 12.10
C GLU A 77 5.76 12.06 11.77
N MET A 78 6.09 11.06 10.95
CA MET A 78 5.12 10.11 10.40
C MET A 78 5.18 8.72 11.05
N ALA A 79 6.30 8.35 11.67
CA ALA A 79 6.47 7.06 12.32
C ALA A 79 5.80 7.05 13.69
N LYS A 80 5.40 5.84 14.13
CA LYS A 80 5.03 5.60 15.52
C LYS A 80 6.27 5.18 16.29
N GLU A 81 6.51 5.81 17.43
CA GLU A 81 7.57 5.37 18.34
C GLU A 81 7.23 3.97 18.89
N LEU A 82 8.22 3.08 18.93
CA LEU A 82 8.05 1.69 19.34
C LEU A 82 8.89 1.41 20.58
N ASP A 83 8.36 0.55 21.44
CA ASP A 83 9.10 -0.02 22.56
C ASP A 83 10.26 -0.90 22.03
N PRO A 84 11.52 -0.69 22.47
CA PRO A 84 12.69 -1.39 21.92
C PRO A 84 12.71 -2.88 22.24
N GLU A 85 12.06 -3.35 23.31
CA GLU A 85 12.03 -4.75 23.72
C GLU A 85 10.88 -5.50 23.04
N THR A 86 9.68 -4.93 23.08
CA THR A 86 8.45 -5.58 22.60
C THR A 86 8.13 -5.27 21.14
N ARG A 87 8.73 -4.21 20.56
CA ARG A 87 8.45 -3.68 19.21
C ARG A 87 7.00 -3.28 18.97
N LYS A 88 6.25 -3.01 20.04
CA LYS A 88 4.88 -2.51 19.97
C LYS A 88 4.87 -0.98 19.99
N PRO A 89 3.86 -0.31 19.40
CA PRO A 89 3.72 1.13 19.52
C PRO A 89 3.63 1.57 20.98
N LEU A 90 4.41 2.59 21.35
CA LEU A 90 4.21 3.33 22.59
C LEU A 90 2.91 4.14 22.40
N ALA A 91 2.00 4.03 23.37
CA ALA A 91 0.59 4.42 23.24
C ALA A 91 0.39 5.89 22.84
#